data_AF-A0A0A6P8V2-F1
#
_entry.id   AF-A0A0A6P8V2-F1
#
_cell.length_a   1.000
_cell.length_b   1.000
_cell.length_c   1.000
_cell.angle_alpha   90.00
_cell.angle_beta   90.00
_cell.angle_gamma   90.00
#
_symmetry.space_group_name_H-M   'P 1'
#
loop_
_entity.id
_entity.type
_entity.pdbx_description
1 polymer ?
#
loop_
_entity_poly.entity_id
_entity_poly.type
_entity_poly.pdbx_seq_one_letter_code
_entity_poly.pdbx_strand_id
1 'polypeptide(L)' 'MLKIMSKLTPIVLFTYNRPNHTRQTVESLQKNHLAQESQRFIYSDAPKNQAAKEKVKEIREYLKTIDGFKKVSIDI' A
#
# COMPACT_ATOMS: atom_id res chain seq x y z
N MET A 1 -11.33 -4.69 -34.71
CA MET A 1 -10.73 -3.83 -33.66
C MET A 1 -10.60 -4.66 -32.39
N LEU A 2 -9.38 -5.12 -32.06
CA LEU A 2 -9.18 -5.92 -30.84
C LEU A 2 -9.41 -4.99 -29.64
N LYS A 3 -10.47 -5.23 -28.87
CA LYS A 3 -10.67 -4.58 -27.58
C LYS A 3 -9.67 -5.24 -26.63
N ILE A 4 -8.46 -4.71 -26.53
CA ILE A 4 -7.61 -4.99 -25.38
C ILE A 4 -8.42 -4.46 -24.20
N MET A 5 -9.11 -5.34 -23.47
CA MET A 5 -9.60 -4.99 -22.14
C MET A 5 -8.35 -4.67 -21.34
N SER A 6 -8.02 -3.39 -21.23
CA SER A 6 -6.84 -2.89 -20.55
C SER A 6 -6.99 -3.21 -19.07
N LYS A 7 -6.55 -4.40 -18.68
CA LYS A 7 -6.50 -4.80 -17.28
C LYS A 7 -5.52 -3.85 -16.61
N LEU A 8 -6.03 -2.98 -15.72
CA LEU A 8 -5.20 -2.04 -14.98
C LEU A 8 -4.07 -2.80 -14.26
N THR A 9 -2.86 -2.28 -14.40
CA THR A 9 -1.67 -2.88 -13.78
C THR A 9 -1.77 -2.74 -12.26
N PRO A 10 -1.47 -3.80 -11.49
CA PRO A 10 -1.46 -3.72 -10.05
C PRO A 10 -0.30 -2.83 -9.56
N ILE A 11 -0.49 -2.25 -8.38
CA ILE A 11 0.50 -1.42 -7.68
C ILE A 11 1.10 -2.25 -6.54
N VAL A 12 2.42 -2.39 -6.50
CA VAL A 12 3.13 -2.97 -5.35
C VAL A 12 3.73 -1.86 -4.50
N LEU A 13 3.61 -1.97 -3.18
CA LEU A 13 4.20 -1.04 -2.22
C LEU A 13 4.95 -1.80 -1.13
N PHE A 14 6.24 -1.52 -0.99
CA PHE A 14 7.07 -2.04 0.11
C PHE A 14 7.15 -0.99 1.21
N THR A 15 6.97 -1.42 2.45
CA THR A 15 6.95 -0.54 3.62
C THR A 15 7.83 -1.09 4.73
N TYR A 16 8.40 -0.20 5.54
CA TYR A 16 9.26 -0.59 6.65
C TYR A 16 9.00 0.27 7.89
N ASN A 17 9.79 1.31 8.15
CA ASN A 17 9.77 2.07 9.41
C ASN A 17 9.58 3.60 9.21
N ARG A 18 8.90 4.01 8.14
CA ARG A 18 8.62 5.42 7.80
C ARG A 18 7.11 5.75 7.79
N PRO A 19 6.42 5.80 8.94
CA PRO A 19 4.96 5.93 8.99
C PRO A 19 4.41 7.10 8.19
N ASN A 20 4.97 8.30 8.38
CA ASN A 20 4.53 9.51 7.66
C ASN A 20 4.66 9.39 6.14
N HIS A 21 5.77 8.82 5.66
CA HIS A 21 6.00 8.67 4.22
C HIS A 21 5.08 7.60 3.63
N THR A 22 4.88 6.48 4.34
CA THR A 22 3.92 5.44 3.95
C THR A 22 2.51 6.03 3.82
N ARG A 23 2.08 6.80 4.82
CA ARG A 23 0.76 7.46 4.81
C ARG A 23 0.61 8.42 3.65
N GLN A 24 1.55 9.36 3.48
CA GLN A 24 1.50 10.32 2.38
C GLN A 24 1.50 9.63 1.00
N THR A 25 2.25 8.55 0.85
CA THR A 25 2.28 7.76 -0.39
C THR A 25 0.92 7.13 -0.67
N VAL A 26 0.30 6.52 0.34
CA VAL A 26 -1.02 5.90 0.19
C VAL A 26 -2.09 6.94 -0.14
N GLU A 27 -2.15 8.04 0.62
CA GLU A 27 -3.10 9.13 0.42
C GLU A 27 -2.94 9.80 -0.96
N SER A 28 -1.72 9.94 -1.45
CA SER A 28 -1.47 10.48 -2.79
C SER A 28 -1.98 9.54 -3.87
N LEU A 29 -1.72 8.24 -3.71
CA LEU A 29 -2.21 7.22 -4.65
C LEU A 29 -3.74 7.07 -4.63
N GLN A 30 -4.40 7.31 -3.49
CA GLN A 30 -5.86 7.33 -3.38
C GLN A 30 -6.50 8.46 -4.20
N LYS A 31 -5.77 9.56 -4.44
CA LYS A 31 -6.24 10.71 -5.22
C LYS A 31 -6.12 10.54 -6.73
N ASN A 32 -5.49 9.45 -7.20
CA ASN A 32 -5.33 9.20 -8.63
C ASN A 32 -6.66 8.79 -9.28
N HIS A 33 -6.89 9.23 -10.52
CA HIS A 33 -8.13 8.98 -11.29
C HIS A 33 -8.61 7.52 -11.26
N LEU A 34 -7.67 6.56 -11.32
CA LEU A 34 -7.96 5.12 -11.39
C LEU A 34 -7.73 4.38 -10.06
N ALA A 35 -7.64 5.09 -8.93
CA ALA A 35 -7.36 4.49 -7.63
C ALA A 35 -8.39 3.41 -7.26
N GLN A 36 -9.68 3.72 -7.40
CA GLN A 36 -10.79 2.81 -7.09
C GLN A 36 -10.86 1.57 -7.98
N GLU A 37 -10.18 1.58 -9.13
CA GLU A 37 -10.11 0.44 -10.05
C GLU A 37 -8.79 -0.34 -9.93
N SER A 38 -7.80 0.23 -9.22
CA SER A 38 -6.47 -0.34 -9.06
C SER A 38 -6.42 -1.41 -7.98
N GLN A 39 -5.69 -2.49 -8.24
CA GLN A 39 -5.38 -3.52 -7.25
C GLN A 39 -4.02 -3.24 -6.61
N ARG A 40 -3.92 -3.43 -5.29
CA ARG A 40 -2.74 -3.14 -4.48
C ARG A 40 -2.22 -4.37 -3.74
N PHE A 41 -0.90 -4.53 -3.77
CA PHE A 41 -0.16 -5.48 -2.95
C PHE A 41 0.81 -4.71 -2.07
N ILE A 42 0.73 -4.89 -0.76
CA ILE A 42 1.57 -4.19 0.21
C ILE A 42 2.34 -5.23 1.01
N TYR A 43 3.66 -5.10 1.00
CA TYR A 43 4.57 -5.93 1.78
C TYR A 43 5.21 -5.06 2.86
N SER A 44 5.18 -5.52 4.11
CA SER A 44 5.80 -4.84 5.24
C SER A 44 6.84 -5.73 5.90
N ASP A 45 8.10 -5.32 5.77
CA ASP A 45 9.22 -6.07 6.33
C ASP A 45 9.19 -6.12 7.86
N ALA A 46 9.81 -7.16 8.41
CA ALA A 46 10.02 -7.29 9.85
C ALA A 46 11.02 -6.26 10.39
N PRO A 47 10.90 -5.83 11.66
CA PRO A 47 11.83 -4.89 12.26
C PRO A 47 13.23 -5.49 12.41
N LYS A 48 14.23 -4.90 11.75
CA LYS A 48 15.64 -5.30 11.88
C LYS A 48 16.22 -5.22 13.31
N ASN A 49 15.65 -4.38 14.18
CA ASN A 49 16.11 -4.17 15.55
C ASN A 49 15.00 -3.63 16.45
N GLN A 50 15.25 -3.55 17.76
CA GLN A 50 14.29 -3.09 18.75
C GLN A 50 13.79 -1.66 18.47
N ALA A 51 14.68 -0.76 18.02
CA ALA A 51 14.34 0.63 17.69
C ALA A 51 13.38 0.76 16.51
N ALA A 52 13.32 -0.24 15.61
CA ALA A 52 12.40 -0.25 14.49
C ALA A 52 11.01 -0.82 14.84
N LYS A 53 10.86 -1.56 15.94
CA LYS A 53 9.63 -2.30 16.27
C LYS A 53 8.40 -1.40 16.32
N GLU A 54 8.48 -0.28 17.03
CA GLU A 54 7.32 0.61 17.19
C GLU A 54 6.89 1.24 15.87
N LYS A 55 7.84 1.71 15.05
CA LYS A 55 7.51 2.32 13.75
C LYS A 55 6.98 1.30 12.74
N VAL A 56 7.51 0.08 12.75
CA VAL A 56 6.99 -1.01 11.92
C VAL A 56 5.57 -1.35 12.38
N LYS A 57 5.33 -1.51 13.69
CA LYS A 57 4.01 -1.77 14.25
C LYS A 57 3.01 -0.67 13.86
N GLU A 58 3.38 0.60 14.00
CA GLU A 58 2.56 1.74 13.59
C GLU A 58 2.17 1.67 12.12
N ILE A 59 3.11 1.36 11.23
CA ILE A 59 2.83 1.15 9.81
C ILE A 59 1.84 0.01 9.64
N ARG A 60 2.05 -1.15 10.27
CA ARG A 60 1.18 -2.31 10.12
C ARG A 60 -0.25 -2.03 10.56
N GLU A 61 -0.45 -1.28 11.64
CA GLU A 61 -1.78 -0.85 12.06
C GLU A 61 -2.41 0.12 11.05
N TYR A 62 -1.64 1.08 10.53
CA TYR A 62 -2.11 1.98 9.47
C TYR A 62 -2.47 1.23 8.17
N LEU A 63 -1.68 0.23 7.76
CA LEU A 63 -1.93 -0.52 6.52
C LEU A 63 -3.30 -1.21 6.54
N LYS A 64 -3.76 -1.67 7.70
CA LYS A 64 -5.07 -2.31 7.87
C LYS A 64 -6.25 -1.35 7.68
N THR A 65 -6.01 -0.04 7.76
CA THR A 65 -7.07 0.98 7.58
C THR A 65 -7.18 1.47 6.14
N ILE A 66 -6.37 0.95 5.20
CA ILE A 66 -6.33 1.46 3.83
C ILE A 66 -7.57 0.99 3.06
N ASP A 67 -8.28 1.96 2.51
CA ASP A 67 -9.41 1.81 1.60
C ASP A 67 -9.18 2.60 0.29
N GLY A 68 -10.23 2.83 -0.50
CA GLY A 68 -10.13 3.67 -1.71
C GLY A 68 -9.45 3.01 -2.92
N PHE A 69 -9.20 1.69 -2.86
CA PHE A 69 -8.73 0.87 -3.96
C PHE A 69 -9.70 -0.27 -4.25
N LYS A 70 -9.62 -0.85 -5.46
CA LYS A 70 -10.45 -2.01 -5.83
C LYS A 70 -10.23 -3.20 -4.91
N LYS A 71 -8.96 -3.43 -4.54
CA LYS A 71 -8.53 -4.49 -3.63
C LYS A 71 -7.20 -4.11 -3.00
N VAL A 72 -7.06 -4.36 -1.71
CA VAL A 72 -5.79 -4.23 -0.97
C VAL A 72 -5.44 -5.60 -0.40
N SER A 73 -4.22 -6.08 -0.69
CA SER A 73 -3.67 -7.32 -0.12
C SER A 73 -2.41 -6.96 0.66
N ILE A 74 -2.35 -7.37 1.93
CA ILE A 74 -1.29 -6.98 2.86
C ILE A 74 -0.58 -8.24 3.34
N ASP A 75 0.75 -8.23 3.27
CA ASP A 75 1.64 -9.26 3.78
C ASP A 75 2.59 -8.63 4.81
N ILE A 76 2.59 -9.14 6.04
CA ILE A 76 3.17 -8.53 7.26
C ILE A 76 3.86 -9.56 8.13
#